data_AF-A0A485A0W5-F1
#
_entry.id   AF-A0A485A0W5-F1
#
_cell.length_a   1.000
_cell.length_b   1.000
_cell.length_c   1.000
_cell.angle_alpha   90.00
_cell.angle_beta   90.00
_cell.angle_gamma   90.00
#
_symmetry.space_group_name_H-M   'P 1'
#
loop_
_entity.id
_entity.type
_entity.pdbx_description
1 polymer ?
#
loop_
_entity_poly.entity_id
_entity_poly.type
_entity_poly.pdbx_seq_one_letter_code
_entity_poly.pdbx_strand_id
1 'polypeptide(L)'
;MQTRLKFQDFLHARPKPKGIDVICQLQHFSIITYAIDPVRLRGLIPERFQLDTIEIDGREKALISVVPFIDIDFTSAVYPFAKFVMGQTNYRIYIIDKTTGERCVWFLGTTLDSWAIAVPRALWNLPWYPGNVRFDCVYDQAQNGYAKYVMETQSEWAPAKLALIQEKGGDINLPGFPDIETGLVCLTHPLTGFYTAVTASWEHIGYGTNGY
;
A
#
# COMPACT_ATOMS: atom_id res chain seq x y z
N MET A 1 0.94 17.28 17.70
CA MET A 1 -0.46 17.14 17.20
C MET A 1 -0.41 17.16 15.69
N GLN A 2 -0.97 16.15 15.01
CA GLN A 2 -0.97 16.10 13.55
C GLN A 2 -1.87 17.19 12.94
N THR A 3 -1.43 17.79 11.82
CA THR A 3 -2.24 18.72 11.02
C THR A 3 -3.43 17.98 10.41
N ARG A 4 -4.61 18.61 10.42
CA ARG A 4 -5.80 18.08 9.76
C ARG A 4 -5.63 18.09 8.24
N LEU A 5 -6.06 17.02 7.58
CA LEU A 5 -6.00 16.85 6.13
C LEU A 5 -7.40 16.65 5.54
N LYS A 6 -7.58 17.03 4.27
CA LYS A 6 -8.84 16.89 3.54
C LYS A 6 -8.64 16.12 2.25
N PHE A 7 -9.57 15.25 1.88
CA PHE A 7 -9.45 14.48 0.64
C PHE A 7 -9.28 15.36 -0.59
N GLN A 8 -10.01 16.48 -0.65
CA GLN A 8 -9.98 17.40 -1.79
C GLN A 8 -8.55 17.88 -2.16
N ASP A 9 -7.65 17.94 -1.17
CA ASP A 9 -6.28 18.43 -1.37
C ASP A 9 -5.35 17.33 -1.97
N PHE A 10 -5.79 16.07 -1.95
CA PHE A 10 -5.03 14.88 -2.39
C PHE A 10 -5.70 14.13 -3.54
N LEU A 11 -6.87 14.59 -4.00
CA LEU A 11 -7.56 14.07 -5.18
C LEU A 11 -7.00 14.76 -6.43
N HIS A 12 -6.11 14.08 -7.14
CA HIS A 12 -5.55 14.55 -8.40
C HIS A 12 -6.13 13.79 -9.58
N ALA A 13 -6.29 14.49 -10.72
CA ALA A 13 -6.66 13.84 -11.95
C ALA A 13 -5.59 12.82 -12.36
N ARG A 14 -6.02 11.64 -12.81
CA ARG A 14 -5.11 10.60 -13.29
C ARG A 14 -4.21 11.18 -14.39
N PRO A 15 -2.87 11.09 -14.26
CA PRO A 15 -1.97 11.54 -15.31
C PRO A 15 -2.22 10.73 -16.58
N LYS A 16 -2.06 11.38 -17.74
CA LYS A 16 -2.14 10.68 -19.03
C LYS A 16 -1.01 9.65 -19.11
N PRO A 17 -1.30 8.38 -19.45
CA PRO A 17 -0.27 7.36 -19.52
C PRO A 17 0.80 7.67 -20.57
N LYS A 18 2.06 7.33 -20.29
CA LYS A 18 3.23 7.54 -21.15
C LYS A 18 4.21 6.37 -21.07
N GLY A 19 4.97 6.13 -22.14
CA GLY A 19 6.09 5.19 -22.16
C GLY A 19 5.70 3.75 -21.79
N ILE A 20 6.20 3.27 -20.65
CA ILE A 20 6.01 1.92 -20.13
C ILE A 20 4.92 1.83 -19.05
N ASP A 21 4.09 2.86 -18.92
CA ASP A 21 3.00 2.88 -17.94
C ASP A 21 2.08 1.65 -18.12
N VAL A 22 1.55 1.18 -16.99
CA VAL A 22 0.63 0.04 -16.92
C VAL A 22 -0.73 0.52 -16.44
N ILE A 23 -1.79 -0.09 -16.98
CA ILE A 23 -3.16 0.06 -16.46
C ILE A 23 -3.54 -1.26 -15.80
N CYS A 24 -4.14 -1.15 -14.63
CA CYS A 24 -4.62 -2.27 -13.86
C CYS A 24 -5.86 -1.84 -13.06
N GLN A 25 -6.77 -2.77 -12.80
CA GLN A 25 -7.85 -2.62 -11.82
C GLN A 25 -7.47 -3.39 -10.54
N LEU A 26 -7.77 -2.81 -9.38
CA LEU A 26 -7.53 -3.48 -8.10
C LEU A 26 -8.79 -4.19 -7.63
N GLN A 27 -8.67 -5.48 -7.32
CA GLN A 27 -9.74 -6.26 -6.70
C GLN A 27 -9.32 -6.73 -5.31
N HIS A 28 -10.31 -6.88 -4.42
CA HIS A 28 -10.12 -7.33 -3.04
C HIS A 28 -9.06 -6.51 -2.30
N PHE A 29 -9.00 -5.21 -2.57
CA PHE A 29 -8.07 -4.31 -1.93
C PHE A 29 -8.41 -4.15 -0.45
N SER A 30 -7.43 -4.35 0.43
CA SER A 30 -7.54 -3.98 1.84
C SER A 30 -6.26 -3.32 2.33
N ILE A 31 -6.37 -2.51 3.38
CA ILE A 31 -5.24 -1.90 4.09
C ILE A 31 -5.37 -2.30 5.55
N ILE A 32 -4.35 -2.99 6.05
CA ILE A 32 -4.26 -3.39 7.45
C ILE A 32 -3.10 -2.60 8.04
N THR A 33 -3.44 -1.62 8.87
CA THR A 33 -2.44 -0.74 9.50
C THR A 33 -2.22 -1.14 10.94
N TYR A 34 -0.96 -1.36 11.30
CA TYR A 34 -0.50 -1.59 12.66
C TYR A 34 0.16 -0.33 13.22
N ALA A 35 -0.26 0.07 14.42
CA ALA A 35 0.46 1.04 15.23
C ALA A 35 1.48 0.31 16.10
N ILE A 36 2.76 0.56 15.88
CA ILE A 36 3.86 -0.17 16.53
C ILE A 36 4.81 0.79 17.24
N ASP A 37 5.66 0.23 18.11
CA ASP A 37 6.76 1.00 18.71
C ASP A 37 7.76 1.44 17.62
N PRO A 38 8.04 2.75 17.47
CA PRO A 38 8.98 3.27 16.49
C PRO A 38 10.37 2.63 16.56
N VAL A 39 10.80 2.15 17.74
CA VAL A 39 12.12 1.52 17.92
C VAL A 39 12.33 0.31 17.01
N ARG A 40 11.24 -0.39 16.63
CA ARG A 40 11.28 -1.56 15.75
C ARG A 40 11.68 -1.23 14.32
N LEU A 41 11.64 0.05 13.93
CA LEU A 41 11.97 0.53 12.59
C LEU A 41 13.32 1.23 12.51
N ARG A 42 14.08 1.22 13.59
CA ARG A 42 15.39 1.84 13.65
C ARG A 42 16.32 1.23 12.60
N GLY A 43 16.90 2.07 11.75
CA GLY A 43 17.82 1.64 10.70
C GLY A 43 17.16 1.10 9.43
N LEU A 44 15.82 1.06 9.35
CA LEU A 44 15.12 0.60 8.14
C LEU A 44 14.90 1.70 7.11
N ILE A 45 14.97 2.98 7.52
CA ILE A 45 14.79 4.14 6.64
C ILE A 45 16.07 4.98 6.58
N PRO A 46 16.44 5.53 5.41
CA PRO A 46 17.59 6.43 5.27
C PRO A 46 17.46 7.70 6.12
N GLU A 47 18.59 8.33 6.42
CA GLU A 47 18.64 9.56 7.22
C GLU A 47 17.84 10.72 6.62
N ARG A 48 17.59 10.77 5.30
CA ARG A 48 16.72 11.79 4.69
C ARG A 48 15.30 11.78 5.26
N PHE A 49 14.81 10.62 5.66
CA PHE A 49 13.44 10.42 6.08
C PHE A 49 13.34 10.37 7.60
N GLN A 50 12.16 10.71 8.11
CA GLN A 50 11.78 10.45 9.49
C GLN A 50 10.47 9.67 9.52
N LEU A 51 10.21 8.94 10.60
CA LEU A 51 8.92 8.25 10.76
C LEU A 51 7.79 9.27 10.90
N ASP A 52 6.70 9.04 10.18
CA ASP A 52 5.44 9.77 10.38
C ASP A 52 4.69 9.11 11.55
N THR A 53 4.83 9.68 12.73
CA THR A 53 4.30 9.10 13.97
C THR A 53 2.97 9.74 14.38
N ILE A 54 2.15 8.93 15.04
CA ILE A 54 0.93 9.36 15.73
C ILE A 54 1.09 9.11 17.24
N GLU A 55 0.26 9.77 18.03
CA GLU A 55 0.21 9.54 19.48
C GLU A 55 -1.05 8.73 19.83
N ILE A 56 -0.88 7.57 20.45
CA ILE A 56 -1.98 6.75 20.96
C ILE A 56 -1.71 6.51 22.45
N ASP A 57 -2.66 6.87 23.31
CA ASP A 57 -2.56 6.75 24.77
C ASP A 57 -1.28 7.39 25.36
N GLY A 58 -0.92 8.58 24.86
CA GLY A 58 0.27 9.32 25.29
C GLY A 58 1.60 8.70 24.85
N ARG A 59 1.57 7.72 23.94
CA ARG A 59 2.76 7.05 23.41
C ARG A 59 2.87 7.29 21.92
N GLU A 60 4.08 7.63 21.49
CA GLU A 60 4.41 7.70 20.07
C GLU A 60 4.33 6.32 19.41
N LYS A 61 3.69 6.26 18.24
CA LYS A 61 3.53 5.07 17.42
C LYS A 61 3.90 5.37 15.98
N ALA A 62 4.70 4.48 15.40
CA ALA A 62 4.90 4.44 13.96
C ALA A 62 3.84 3.54 13.32
N LEU A 63 3.56 3.79 12.04
CA LEU A 63 2.56 3.05 11.29
C LEU A 63 3.21 2.14 10.25
N ILE A 64 2.73 0.90 10.18
CA ILE A 64 3.02 -0.04 9.09
C ILE A 64 1.72 -0.51 8.49
N SER A 65 1.64 -0.47 7.16
CA SER A 65 0.52 -1.06 6.43
C SER A 65 0.94 -2.30 5.67
N VAL A 66 0.11 -3.34 5.79
CA VAL A 66 0.09 -4.50 4.90
C VAL A 66 -1.09 -4.30 3.96
N VAL A 67 -0.81 -4.24 2.66
CA VAL A 67 -1.80 -3.87 1.65
C VAL A 67 -1.89 -4.99 0.61
N PRO A 68 -2.75 -6.00 0.83
CA PRO A 68 -2.99 -7.05 -0.14
C PRO A 68 -4.08 -6.66 -1.14
N PHE A 69 -3.88 -7.05 -2.38
CA PHE A 69 -4.83 -6.88 -3.47
C PHE A 69 -4.54 -7.84 -4.63
N ILE A 70 -5.50 -7.91 -5.55
CA ILE A 70 -5.32 -8.53 -6.86
C ILE A 70 -5.26 -7.43 -7.91
N ASP A 71 -4.21 -7.45 -8.70
CA ASP A 71 -4.14 -6.75 -9.97
C ASP A 71 -4.95 -7.53 -11.03
N ILE A 72 -6.03 -6.95 -11.56
CA ILE A 72 -6.79 -7.48 -12.71
C ILE A 72 -6.49 -6.64 -13.94
N ASP A 73 -6.47 -7.28 -15.10
CA ASP A 73 -6.34 -6.61 -16.40
C ASP A 73 -5.02 -5.84 -16.52
N PHE A 74 -3.98 -6.29 -15.82
CA PHE A 74 -2.64 -5.71 -15.89
C PHE A 74 -2.15 -5.80 -17.34
N THR A 75 -2.06 -4.64 -18.01
CA THR A 75 -1.61 -4.49 -19.40
C THR A 75 -0.96 -3.12 -19.60
N SER A 76 -0.06 -2.97 -20.57
CA SER A 76 0.55 -1.66 -20.82
C SER A 76 -0.51 -0.67 -21.28
N ALA A 77 -0.43 0.53 -20.71
CA ALA A 77 -1.26 1.67 -21.03
C ALA A 77 -1.04 2.21 -22.45
N VAL A 78 0.07 1.83 -23.07
CA VAL A 78 0.55 2.37 -24.35
C VAL A 78 0.59 1.29 -25.44
N TYR A 79 0.88 0.03 -25.08
CA TYR A 79 0.90 -1.11 -26.01
C TYR A 79 0.12 -2.31 -25.44
N PRO A 80 -0.94 -2.79 -26.08
CA PRO A 80 -1.73 -3.89 -25.53
C PRO A 80 -0.93 -5.20 -25.56
N PHE A 81 -0.64 -5.76 -24.37
CA PHE A 81 -0.16 -7.14 -24.20
C PHE A 81 -1.18 -7.95 -23.38
N ALA A 82 -0.93 -9.25 -23.23
CA ALA A 82 -1.81 -10.18 -22.53
C ALA A 82 -2.23 -9.64 -21.15
N LYS A 83 -3.52 -9.72 -20.83
CA LYS A 83 -4.05 -9.31 -19.54
C LYS A 83 -3.65 -10.34 -18.49
N PHE A 84 -3.08 -9.86 -17.38
CA PHE A 84 -2.66 -10.71 -16.27
C PHE A 84 -3.53 -10.45 -15.03
N VAL A 85 -3.73 -11.49 -14.22
CA VAL A 85 -4.42 -11.43 -12.92
C VAL A 85 -3.45 -11.88 -11.84
N MET A 86 -2.98 -10.98 -10.99
CA MET A 86 -1.84 -11.24 -10.11
C MET A 86 -2.14 -10.81 -8.68
N GLY A 87 -1.89 -11.68 -7.71
CA GLY A 87 -1.92 -11.30 -6.31
C GLY A 87 -0.65 -10.56 -5.89
N GLN A 88 -0.83 -9.51 -5.09
CA GLN A 88 0.25 -8.70 -4.56
C GLN A 88 0.00 -8.35 -3.08
N THR A 89 1.07 -8.27 -2.29
CA THR A 89 1.02 -7.72 -0.92
C THR A 89 2.14 -6.72 -0.73
N ASN A 90 1.78 -5.46 -0.47
CA ASN A 90 2.75 -4.40 -0.19
C ASN A 90 2.93 -4.20 1.32
N TYR A 91 4.18 -4.07 1.75
CA TYR A 91 4.55 -3.73 3.12
C TYR A 91 5.15 -2.33 3.13
N ARG A 92 4.52 -1.38 3.81
CA ARG A 92 4.94 0.03 3.79
C ARG A 92 4.93 0.68 5.16
N ILE A 93 5.91 1.54 5.41
CA ILE A 93 6.04 2.41 6.58
C ILE A 93 5.66 3.84 6.17
N TYR A 94 5.00 4.58 7.05
CA TYR A 94 4.69 6.00 6.81
C TYR A 94 5.86 6.88 7.28
N ILE A 95 6.30 7.79 6.40
CA ILE A 95 7.47 8.62 6.60
C ILE A 95 7.20 10.07 6.18
N ILE A 96 8.02 10.98 6.67
CA ILE A 96 8.10 12.36 6.20
C ILE A 96 9.46 12.56 5.55
N ASP A 97 9.47 13.10 4.33
CA ASP A 97 10.70 13.57 3.71
C ASP A 97 11.15 14.87 4.38
N LYS A 98 12.29 14.86 5.06
CA LYS A 98 12.79 16.05 5.76
C LYS A 98 13.23 17.16 4.82
N THR A 99 13.44 16.87 3.53
CA THR A 99 13.81 17.87 2.53
C THR A 99 12.62 18.66 2.03
N THR A 100 11.49 17.99 1.76
CA THR A 100 10.28 18.62 1.19
C THR A 100 9.20 18.90 2.23
N GLY A 101 9.24 18.21 3.38
CA GLY A 101 8.17 18.20 4.37
C GLY A 101 6.97 17.33 3.99
N GLU A 102 7.03 16.63 2.85
CA GLU A 102 5.92 15.83 2.34
C GLU A 102 5.78 14.50 3.08
N ARG A 103 4.53 14.06 3.22
CA ARG A 103 4.21 12.71 3.71
C ARG A 103 4.36 11.72 2.57
N CYS A 104 5.09 10.65 2.84
CA CYS A 104 5.42 9.62 1.87
C CYS A 104 5.31 8.24 2.53
N VAL A 105 5.52 7.20 1.73
CA VAL A 105 5.68 5.84 2.25
C VAL A 105 7.01 5.26 1.86
N TRP A 106 7.58 4.49 2.78
CA TRP A 106 8.76 3.66 2.56
C TRP A 106 8.31 2.22 2.37
N PHE A 107 8.50 1.66 1.17
CA PHE A 107 8.20 0.26 0.90
C PHE A 107 9.34 -0.61 1.45
N LEU A 108 8.99 -1.48 2.42
CA LEU A 108 9.88 -2.53 2.91
C LEU A 108 10.10 -3.63 1.86
N GLY A 109 9.09 -3.83 1.03
CA GLY A 109 9.09 -4.80 -0.05
C GLY A 109 7.67 -5.21 -0.40
N THR A 110 7.59 -6.01 -1.46
CA THR A 110 6.33 -6.48 -1.99
C THR A 110 6.46 -7.96 -2.33
N THR A 111 5.50 -8.76 -1.88
CA THR A 111 5.38 -10.15 -2.31
C THR A 111 4.47 -10.21 -3.53
N LEU A 112 4.92 -10.91 -4.58
CA LEU A 112 4.26 -11.01 -5.88
C LEU A 112 4.09 -12.47 -6.29
N ASP A 113 3.03 -12.80 -7.02
CA ASP A 113 2.86 -14.14 -7.55
C ASP A 113 4.04 -14.57 -8.44
N SER A 114 4.59 -15.75 -8.12
CA SER A 114 5.81 -16.33 -8.68
C SER A 114 5.87 -16.38 -10.22
N TRP A 115 4.74 -16.57 -10.90
CA TRP A 115 4.69 -16.63 -12.37
C TRP A 115 4.79 -15.25 -13.03
N ALA A 116 4.39 -14.19 -12.33
CA ALA A 116 4.38 -12.84 -12.86
C ALA A 116 5.73 -12.12 -12.69
N ILE A 117 6.67 -12.69 -11.94
CA ILE A 117 8.00 -12.11 -11.65
C ILE A 117 8.91 -12.04 -12.87
N ALA A 118 8.69 -12.91 -13.87
CA ALA A 118 9.56 -13.00 -15.04
C ALA A 118 9.52 -11.77 -15.95
N VAL A 119 8.40 -11.03 -15.98
CA VAL A 119 8.22 -9.90 -16.91
C VAL A 119 8.71 -8.56 -16.32
N PRO A 120 8.46 -8.21 -15.05
CA PRO A 120 8.77 -6.88 -14.56
C PRO A 120 10.11 -6.78 -13.77
N ARG A 121 10.75 -7.90 -13.35
CA ARG A 121 12.08 -7.85 -12.67
C ARG A 121 13.19 -7.24 -13.53
N ALA A 122 13.12 -7.37 -14.86
CA ALA A 122 14.14 -6.85 -15.76
C ALA A 122 14.00 -5.33 -16.03
N LEU A 123 12.86 -4.73 -15.70
CA LEU A 123 12.53 -3.35 -16.07
C LEU A 123 12.46 -2.37 -14.90
N TRP A 124 12.16 -2.83 -13.67
CA TRP A 124 11.79 -1.91 -12.59
C TRP A 124 12.61 -1.96 -11.28
N ASN A 125 13.63 -2.81 -11.14
CA ASN A 125 14.55 -2.84 -9.97
C ASN A 125 13.87 -2.84 -8.57
N LEU A 126 12.60 -3.22 -8.50
CA LEU A 126 11.79 -3.18 -7.28
C LEU A 126 12.09 -4.37 -6.36
N PRO A 127 11.99 -4.20 -5.02
CA PRO A 127 12.23 -5.25 -4.03
C PRO A 127 11.06 -6.25 -4.01
N TRP A 128 10.93 -7.00 -5.10
CA TRP A 128 9.89 -8.01 -5.30
C TRP A 128 10.37 -9.40 -4.90
N TYR A 129 9.67 -9.94 -3.91
CA TYR A 129 9.89 -11.27 -3.39
C TYR A 129 8.88 -12.25 -3.99
N PRO A 130 9.33 -13.43 -4.43
CA PRO A 130 8.43 -14.44 -4.96
C PRO A 130 7.52 -15.01 -3.87
N GLY A 131 6.24 -15.10 -4.18
CA GLY A 131 5.27 -15.81 -3.35
C GLY A 131 4.13 -16.42 -4.17
N ASN A 132 3.23 -17.09 -3.48
CA ASN A 132 1.92 -17.46 -3.99
C ASN A 132 0.88 -16.75 -3.13
N VAL A 133 0.17 -15.79 -3.71
CA VAL A 133 -0.84 -14.98 -3.04
C VAL A 133 -2.21 -15.46 -3.48
N ARG A 134 -3.00 -15.97 -2.54
CA ARG A 134 -4.34 -16.48 -2.79
C ARG A 134 -5.37 -15.66 -2.04
N PHE A 135 -6.46 -15.36 -2.73
CA PHE A 135 -7.64 -14.75 -2.15
C PHE A 135 -8.81 -15.72 -2.27
N ASP A 136 -9.54 -15.85 -1.17
CA ASP A 136 -10.80 -16.60 -1.07
C ASP A 136 -11.83 -15.63 -0.48
N CYS A 137 -12.38 -14.82 -1.39
CA CYS A 137 -13.28 -13.72 -1.08
C CYS A 137 -14.66 -13.95 -1.71
N VAL A 138 -15.71 -13.64 -0.97
CA VAL A 138 -17.09 -13.66 -1.44
C VAL A 138 -17.68 -12.28 -1.18
N TYR A 139 -17.90 -11.52 -2.24
CA TYR A 139 -18.57 -10.22 -2.17
C TYR A 139 -20.06 -10.39 -2.39
N ASP A 140 -20.87 -9.97 -1.43
CA ASP A 140 -22.32 -9.94 -1.51
C ASP A 140 -22.76 -8.58 -2.07
N GLN A 141 -23.17 -8.58 -3.33
CA GLN A 141 -23.65 -7.39 -4.04
C GLN A 141 -24.92 -6.80 -3.41
N ALA A 142 -25.83 -7.65 -2.91
CA ALA A 142 -27.07 -7.18 -2.29
C ALA A 142 -26.81 -6.48 -0.95
N GLN A 143 -25.76 -6.91 -0.25
CA GLN A 143 -25.35 -6.34 1.03
C GLN A 143 -24.26 -5.27 0.93
N ASN A 144 -23.73 -5.04 -0.28
CA ASN A 144 -22.61 -4.15 -0.56
C ASN A 144 -21.42 -4.37 0.39
N GLY A 145 -21.01 -5.63 0.56
CA GLY A 145 -19.95 -6.00 1.49
C GLY A 145 -19.45 -7.43 1.32
N TYR A 146 -18.35 -7.76 1.99
CA TYR A 146 -17.76 -9.09 1.95
C TYR A 146 -18.42 -10.04 2.94
N ALA A 147 -19.05 -11.10 2.43
CA ALA A 147 -19.48 -12.25 3.22
C ALA A 147 -18.30 -13.14 3.66
N LYS A 148 -17.20 -13.09 2.91
CA LYS A 148 -15.94 -13.75 3.24
C LYS A 148 -14.79 -12.95 2.65
N TYR A 149 -13.73 -12.77 3.42
CA TYR A 149 -12.48 -12.19 2.92
C TYR A 149 -11.33 -12.92 3.58
N VAL A 150 -10.67 -13.81 2.85
CA VAL A 150 -9.48 -14.54 3.31
C VAL A 150 -8.37 -14.32 2.30
N MET A 151 -7.17 -14.02 2.80
CA MET A 151 -5.95 -13.95 2.01
C MET A 151 -4.88 -14.83 2.64
N GLU A 152 -4.11 -15.53 1.82
CA GLU A 152 -2.91 -16.25 2.22
C GLU A 152 -1.76 -15.96 1.25
N THR A 153 -0.61 -15.60 1.80
CA THR A 153 0.64 -15.40 1.07
C THR A 153 1.64 -16.45 1.53
N GLN A 154 1.99 -17.37 0.64
CA GLN A 154 3.06 -18.34 0.84
C GLN A 154 4.34 -17.81 0.22
N SER A 155 5.32 -17.43 1.04
CA SER A 155 6.61 -16.91 0.59
C SER A 155 7.67 -17.13 1.68
N GLU A 156 8.94 -17.18 1.28
CA GLU A 156 10.06 -17.11 2.23
C GLU A 156 10.13 -15.74 2.91
N TRP A 157 9.75 -14.68 2.20
CA TRP A 157 9.76 -13.32 2.72
C TRP A 157 8.33 -12.84 2.96
N ALA A 158 8.04 -12.54 4.24
CA ALA A 158 6.74 -12.08 4.72
C ALA A 158 5.55 -13.00 4.36
N PRO A 159 5.55 -14.27 4.81
CA PRO A 159 4.36 -15.11 4.75
C PRO A 159 3.24 -14.50 5.59
N ALA A 160 2.01 -14.56 5.08
CA ALA A 160 0.87 -13.92 5.72
C ALA A 160 -0.39 -14.77 5.58
N LYS A 161 -1.27 -14.68 6.59
CA LYS A 161 -2.64 -15.18 6.52
C LYS A 161 -3.55 -14.17 7.19
N LEU A 162 -4.62 -13.82 6.50
CA LEU A 162 -5.57 -12.81 6.92
C LEU A 162 -6.98 -13.32 6.72
N ALA A 163 -7.84 -13.06 7.69
CA ALA A 163 -9.28 -13.19 7.56
C ALA A 163 -9.92 -11.90 8.07
N LEU A 164 -10.74 -11.26 7.24
CA LEU A 164 -11.48 -10.05 7.60
C LEU A 164 -12.98 -10.34 7.65
N ILE A 165 -13.65 -9.70 8.60
CA ILE A 165 -15.10 -9.70 8.74
C ILE A 165 -15.56 -8.25 8.59
N GLN A 166 -16.56 -8.02 7.76
CA GLN A 166 -17.16 -6.69 7.60
C GLN A 166 -18.43 -6.61 8.44
N GLU A 167 -18.38 -5.82 9.51
CA GLU A 167 -19.56 -5.50 10.33
C GLU A 167 -20.36 -4.36 9.69
N LYS A 168 -21.69 -4.52 9.63
CA LYS A 168 -22.58 -3.46 9.11
C LYS A 168 -22.81 -2.41 10.19
N GLY A 169 -22.64 -1.14 9.81
CA GLY A 169 -22.91 -0.01 10.69
C GLY A 169 -21.88 0.17 11.82
N GLY A 170 -20.71 -0.46 11.71
CA GLY A 170 -19.60 -0.20 12.63
C GLY A 170 -19.03 1.21 12.42
N ASP A 171 -18.78 1.91 13.52
CA ASP A 171 -18.09 3.20 13.48
C ASP A 171 -16.60 2.99 13.24
N ILE A 172 -16.03 3.76 12.30
CA ILE A 172 -14.58 3.77 12.06
C ILE A 172 -13.94 4.70 13.08
N ASN A 173 -13.10 4.14 13.95
CA ASN A 173 -12.25 4.91 14.85
C ASN A 173 -10.78 4.76 14.42
N LEU A 174 -10.06 5.89 14.35
CA LEU A 174 -8.65 5.94 14.00
C LEU A 174 -7.88 6.69 15.11
N PRO A 175 -7.54 5.98 16.22
CA PRO A 175 -6.82 6.60 17.33
C PRO A 175 -5.52 7.27 16.90
N GLY A 176 -5.23 8.41 17.51
CA GLY A 176 -4.02 9.20 17.23
C GLY A 176 -4.10 10.12 16.02
N PHE A 177 -5.20 10.05 15.24
CA PHE A 177 -5.52 11.06 14.24
C PHE A 177 -6.49 12.12 14.80
N PRO A 178 -6.42 13.37 14.30
CA PRO A 178 -7.28 14.45 14.79
C PRO A 178 -8.76 14.29 14.39
N ASP A 179 -9.02 13.57 13.30
CA ASP A 179 -10.35 13.22 12.80
C ASP A 179 -10.23 12.03 11.83
N ILE A 180 -11.37 11.40 11.51
CA ILE A 180 -11.44 10.23 10.62
C ILE A 180 -10.90 10.56 9.23
N GLU A 181 -11.24 11.72 8.68
CA GLU A 181 -10.84 12.13 7.33
C GLU A 181 -9.30 12.23 7.23
N THR A 182 -8.66 12.87 8.20
CA THR A 182 -7.20 12.98 8.27
C THR A 182 -6.56 11.60 8.33
N GLY A 183 -7.09 10.70 9.17
CA GLY A 183 -6.62 9.32 9.24
C GLY A 183 -6.74 8.60 7.91
N LEU A 184 -7.89 8.70 7.23
CA LEU A 184 -8.08 8.08 5.93
C LEU A 184 -7.15 8.67 4.87
N VAL A 185 -7.01 10.00 4.78
CA VAL A 185 -6.07 10.65 3.85
C VAL A 185 -4.66 10.12 4.07
N CYS A 186 -4.17 10.14 5.32
CA CYS A 186 -2.85 9.63 5.66
C CYS A 186 -2.68 8.16 5.24
N LEU A 187 -3.66 7.31 5.57
CA LEU A 187 -3.54 5.87 5.37
C LEU A 187 -3.72 5.44 3.92
N THR A 188 -4.54 6.15 3.13
CA THR A 188 -4.91 5.72 1.77
C THR A 188 -4.31 6.54 0.65
N HIS A 189 -3.87 7.79 0.90
CA HIS A 189 -3.34 8.71 -0.13
C HIS A 189 -1.85 9.10 0.03
N PRO A 190 -0.92 8.18 0.34
CA PRO A 190 0.49 8.50 0.18
C PRO A 190 0.85 8.53 -1.31
N LEU A 191 0.86 9.72 -1.89
CA LEU A 191 1.09 9.95 -3.33
C LEU A 191 2.52 9.56 -3.78
N THR A 192 3.47 9.57 -2.84
CA THR A 192 4.89 9.34 -3.10
C THR A 192 5.42 8.15 -2.32
N GLY A 193 6.04 7.22 -3.05
CA GLY A 193 6.67 6.01 -2.52
C GLY A 193 8.18 5.98 -2.75
N PHE A 194 8.93 5.60 -1.72
CA PHE A 194 10.37 5.35 -1.77
C PHE A 194 10.69 3.91 -1.38
N TYR A 195 11.81 3.39 -1.87
CA TYR A 195 12.27 2.04 -1.55
C TYR A 195 13.79 1.91 -1.68
N THR A 196 14.33 0.80 -1.15
CA THR A 196 15.72 0.39 -1.38
C THR A 196 15.84 -0.36 -2.69
N ALA A 197 16.57 0.19 -3.66
CA ALA A 197 16.89 -0.54 -4.87
C ALA A 197 17.96 -1.60 -4.58
N VAL A 198 17.94 -2.70 -5.34
CA VAL A 198 18.82 -3.87 -5.14
C VAL A 198 20.31 -3.52 -5.28
N THR A 199 20.64 -2.39 -5.91
CA THR A 199 21.99 -1.89 -6.16
C THR A 199 22.46 -0.77 -5.22
N ALA A 200 21.83 -0.61 -4.05
CA ALA A 200 22.16 0.41 -3.04
C ALA A 200 21.99 1.88 -3.48
N SER A 201 21.05 2.12 -4.41
CA SER A 201 20.47 3.43 -4.73
C SER A 201 19.00 3.47 -4.32
N TRP A 202 18.41 4.64 -4.08
CA TRP A 202 16.96 4.78 -3.80
C TRP A 202 16.24 5.23 -5.06
N GLU A 203 15.05 4.69 -5.32
CA GLU A 203 14.26 4.99 -6.51
C GLU A 203 12.82 5.40 -6.12
N HIS A 204 12.12 6.10 -7.02
CA HIS A 204 10.85 6.78 -6.76
C HIS A 204 9.68 6.11 -7.50
N ILE A 205 8.54 5.93 -6.83
CA ILE A 205 7.28 5.50 -7.45
C ILE A 205 6.19 6.50 -7.11
N GLY A 206 5.55 7.07 -8.13
CA GLY A 206 4.31 7.83 -7.96
C GLY A 206 3.10 6.93 -8.16
N TYR A 207 2.13 6.98 -7.26
CA TYR A 207 0.83 6.31 -7.44
C TYR A 207 -0.23 7.36 -7.76
N GLY A 208 -0.99 7.15 -8.84
CA GLY A 208 -2.23 7.90 -9.10
C GLY A 208 -3.42 7.08 -8.61
N THR A 209 -4.18 7.58 -7.63
CA THR A 209 -5.40 6.92 -7.12
C THR A 209 -6.64 7.74 -7.50
N ASN A 210 -7.72 7.07 -7.91
CA ASN A 210 -9.06 7.67 -7.89
C ASN A 210 -9.66 7.48 -6.49
N GLY A 211 -10.52 8.43 -6.09
CA GLY A 211 -11.36 8.32 -4.90
C GLY A 211 -12.24 7.07 -4.93
N TYR A 212 -12.49 6.55 -3.72
CA TYR A 212 -13.38 5.42 -3.43
C TYR A 212 -14.81 5.67 -3.88
#